data_AF-A0A381ZMU1-F1
#
_entry.id   AF-A0A381ZMU1-F1
#
_cell.length_a   1.000
_cell.length_b   1.000
_cell.length_c   1.000
_cell.angle_alpha   90.00
_cell.angle_beta   90.00
_cell.angle_gamma   90.00
#
_symmetry.space_group_name_H-M   'P 1'
#
loop_
_entity.id
_entity.type
_entity.pdbx_description
1 polymer ?
#
loop_
_entity_poly.entity_id
_entity_poly.type
_entity_poly.pdbx_seq_one_letter_code
_entity_poly.pdbx_strand_id
1 'polypeptide(L)'
;MKHTLYFLISVFIVACGGISQGGRSQDEAASAQLSRSDQQIADAMVEEHGEEEPVATPAATTLPAHPVITESIAYGELDGQNLRGYLSMPSGTTGPLPGLIVIHEWWGLNDNVKQAAERLAAEGYVTLAVDLYNGKVAEVPKEAMQLSQGLMKKPEPG
;
A
#
# COMPACT_ATOMS: atom_id res chain seq x y z
N MET A 1 36.81 -4.05 24.13
CA MET A 1 37.25 -5.45 24.32
C MET A 1 36.02 -6.34 24.47
N LYS A 2 35.72 -7.13 23.44
CA LYS A 2 35.19 -8.50 23.49
C LYS A 2 35.01 -8.96 22.03
N HIS A 3 36.12 -9.46 21.48
CA HIS A 3 36.09 -10.51 20.47
C HIS A 3 35.41 -11.73 21.10
N THR A 4 34.64 -12.51 20.34
CA THR A 4 34.89 -13.95 20.14
C THR A 4 33.88 -14.50 19.13
N LEU A 5 34.45 -14.82 17.99
CA LEU A 5 33.99 -15.68 16.91
C LEU A 5 33.80 -17.12 17.42
N TYR A 6 32.69 -17.78 17.09
CA TYR A 6 32.63 -19.24 17.04
C TYR A 6 32.00 -19.66 15.71
N PHE A 7 32.88 -20.10 14.82
CA PHE A 7 32.63 -20.87 13.62
C PHE A 7 32.87 -22.36 13.96
N LEU A 8 32.33 -23.29 13.16
CA LEU A 8 32.54 -24.75 13.18
C LEU A 8 31.72 -25.51 14.25
N ILE A 9 31.03 -26.64 14.03
CA ILE A 9 31.28 -27.83 13.18
C ILE A 9 29.95 -28.54 12.84
N SER A 10 29.90 -29.09 11.62
CA SER A 10 28.91 -30.00 11.04
C SER A 10 28.47 -31.19 11.90
N VAL A 11 27.21 -31.60 11.78
CA VAL A 11 26.82 -33.02 11.74
C VAL A 11 25.75 -33.21 10.66
N PHE A 12 26.19 -33.59 9.46
CA PHE A 12 25.37 -34.27 8.46
C PHE A 12 25.23 -35.72 8.91
N ILE A 13 24.01 -36.15 9.25
CA ILE A 13 23.67 -37.58 9.25
C ILE A 13 22.86 -37.83 7.99
N VAL A 14 23.57 -38.29 6.96
CA VAL A 14 23.00 -39.02 5.83
C VAL A 14 22.72 -40.43 6.31
N ALA A 15 21.45 -40.80 6.40
CA ALA A 15 21.03 -42.19 6.44
C ALA A 15 20.60 -42.60 5.02
N CYS A 16 21.50 -43.32 4.33
CA CYS A 16 21.16 -44.10 3.14
C CYS A 16 20.56 -45.43 3.58
N GLY A 17 19.44 -45.84 2.96
CA GLY A 17 19.11 -47.26 2.80
C GLY A 17 17.66 -47.66 3.06
N GLY A 18 16.88 -47.76 1.97
CA GLY A 18 16.11 -48.98 1.73
C GLY A 18 14.59 -48.91 1.57
N ILE A 19 14.16 -49.00 0.30
CA ILE A 19 13.07 -49.87 -0.22
C ILE A 19 11.63 -49.28 -0.34
N SER A 20 11.30 -49.02 -1.62
CA SER A 20 10.05 -49.37 -2.34
C SER A 20 8.87 -48.39 -2.44
N GLN A 21 8.75 -47.84 -3.66
CA GLN A 21 7.55 -47.52 -4.47
C GLN A 21 6.60 -46.43 -3.94
N GLY A 22 6.23 -45.39 -4.68
CA GLY A 22 6.46 -45.02 -6.07
C GLY A 22 5.87 -43.63 -6.36
N GLY A 23 6.15 -43.08 -7.53
CA GLY A 23 5.54 -41.83 -8.03
C GLY A 23 6.57 -40.73 -8.29
N ARG A 24 7.08 -40.68 -9.53
CA ARG A 24 7.84 -39.55 -10.09
C ARG A 24 6.88 -38.46 -10.55
N SER A 25 7.08 -37.25 -10.06
CA SER A 25 7.07 -35.96 -10.81
C SER A 25 7.11 -34.85 -9.75
N GLN A 26 8.32 -34.51 -9.30
CA GLN A 26 9.05 -33.30 -9.71
C GLN A 26 8.56 -32.05 -8.99
N ASP A 27 9.44 -31.55 -8.13
CA ASP A 27 9.46 -30.19 -7.62
C ASP A 27 9.33 -29.19 -8.77
N GLU A 28 8.34 -28.30 -8.74
CA GLU A 28 8.43 -27.04 -9.47
C GLU A 28 7.52 -25.96 -8.85
N ALA A 29 8.16 -24.84 -8.50
CA ALA A 29 7.61 -23.52 -8.20
C ALA A 29 6.81 -23.33 -6.91
N ALA A 30 7.52 -22.84 -5.89
CA ALA A 30 6.97 -21.97 -4.86
C ALA A 30 6.41 -20.68 -5.50
N SER A 31 5.19 -20.73 -6.00
CA SER A 31 4.38 -19.55 -6.28
C SER A 31 3.38 -19.40 -5.15
N ALA A 32 3.43 -18.27 -4.44
CA ALA A 32 2.42 -17.90 -3.45
C ALA A 32 1.04 -17.86 -4.11
N GLN A 33 0.28 -18.95 -3.99
CA GLN A 33 -1.10 -19.03 -4.44
C GLN A 33 -1.95 -18.30 -3.40
N LEU A 34 -2.53 -17.17 -3.80
CA LEU A 34 -3.59 -16.50 -3.05
C LEU A 34 -4.64 -17.52 -2.62
N SER A 35 -5.11 -17.44 -1.37
CA SER A 35 -6.11 -18.38 -0.89
C SER A 35 -7.40 -18.21 -1.69
N ARG A 36 -8.19 -19.29 -1.86
CA ARG A 36 -9.47 -19.22 -2.61
C ARG A 36 -10.38 -18.10 -2.10
N SER A 37 -10.32 -17.79 -0.80
CA SER A 37 -11.05 -16.67 -0.21
C SER A 37 -10.57 -15.30 -0.66
N ASP A 38 -9.26 -15.10 -0.87
CA ASP A 38 -8.72 -13.82 -1.33
C ASP A 38 -9.04 -13.58 -2.80
N GLN A 39 -8.98 -14.64 -3.61
CA GLN A 39 -9.42 -14.59 -5.01
C GLN A 39 -10.93 -14.30 -5.09
N GLN A 40 -11.74 -14.94 -4.25
CA GLN A 40 -13.19 -14.67 -4.22
C GLN A 40 -13.53 -13.25 -3.77
N ILE A 41 -12.77 -12.65 -2.85
CA ILE A 41 -12.97 -11.25 -2.44
C ILE A 41 -12.59 -10.30 -3.58
N ALA A 42 -11.46 -10.56 -4.25
CA ALA A 42 -11.01 -9.74 -5.37
C ALA A 42 -11.96 -9.84 -6.57
N ASP A 43 -12.40 -11.05 -6.91
CA ASP A 43 -13.35 -11.29 -8.00
C ASP A 43 -14.72 -10.66 -7.69
N ALA A 44 -15.20 -10.74 -6.43
CA ALA A 44 -16.43 -10.07 -6.02
C ALA A 44 -16.34 -8.54 -6.14
N MET A 45 -15.19 -7.95 -5.79
CA MET A 45 -14.99 -6.50 -5.96
C MET A 45 -14.88 -6.10 -7.44
N VAL A 46 -14.33 -6.96 -8.31
CA VAL A 46 -14.33 -6.72 -9.76
C VAL A 46 -15.73 -6.84 -10.36
N GLU A 47 -16.55 -7.77 -9.88
CA GLU A 47 -17.94 -7.95 -10.32
C GLU A 47 -18.82 -6.77 -9.86
N GLU A 48 -18.68 -6.32 -8.60
CA GLU A 48 -19.48 -5.22 -8.05
C GLU A 48 -19.07 -3.84 -8.60
N HIS A 49 -17.80 -3.64 -8.97
CA HIS A 49 -17.26 -2.36 -9.41
C HIS A 49 -16.79 -2.35 -10.88
N GLY A 50 -17.16 -3.35 -11.68
CA GLY A 50 -16.62 -3.58 -13.03
C GLY A 50 -16.87 -2.45 -14.05
N GLU A 51 -17.87 -1.61 -13.78
CA GLU A 51 -18.20 -0.43 -14.61
C GLU A 51 -17.90 0.90 -13.89
N GLU A 52 -17.32 0.88 -12.69
CA GLU A 52 -16.96 2.11 -11.98
C GLU A 52 -15.70 2.72 -12.56
N GLU A 53 -15.84 3.91 -13.12
CA GLU A 53 -14.73 4.78 -13.50
C GLU A 53 -14.42 5.74 -12.33
N PRO A 54 -13.13 6.09 -12.10
CA PRO A 54 -12.74 7.04 -11.06
C PRO A 54 -13.03 8.49 -11.50
N VAL A 55 -14.28 8.78 -11.81
CA VAL A 55 -14.72 10.11 -12.23
C VAL A 55 -14.86 10.99 -11.00
N ALA A 56 -14.31 12.19 -11.07
CA ALA A 56 -14.49 13.20 -10.04
C ALA A 56 -15.98 13.51 -9.84
N THR A 57 -16.48 13.30 -8.63
CA THR A 57 -17.83 13.72 -8.28
C THR A 57 -17.94 15.26 -8.36
N PRO A 58 -19.13 15.85 -8.59
CA PRO A 58 -19.28 17.31 -8.55
C PRO A 58 -18.83 17.89 -7.21
N ALA A 59 -19.05 17.14 -6.13
CA ALA A 59 -18.53 17.46 -4.81
C ALA A 59 -17.02 17.63 -4.84
N ALA A 60 -16.27 16.78 -5.54
CA ALA A 60 -14.83 16.91 -5.73
C ALA A 60 -14.42 18.22 -6.38
N THR A 61 -15.21 18.84 -7.26
CA THR A 61 -14.85 20.14 -7.89
C THR A 61 -15.10 21.39 -7.05
N THR A 62 -15.71 21.26 -5.86
CA THR A 62 -15.98 22.41 -5.00
C THR A 62 -14.69 22.93 -4.38
N LEU A 63 -14.39 24.21 -4.60
CA LEU A 63 -13.24 24.90 -4.02
C LEU A 63 -13.32 24.92 -2.47
N PRO A 64 -12.18 24.86 -1.77
CA PRO A 64 -12.17 24.95 -0.31
C PRO A 64 -12.69 26.31 0.18
N ALA A 65 -13.41 26.30 1.32
CA ALA A 65 -14.01 27.51 1.89
C ALA A 65 -12.98 28.53 2.40
N HIS A 66 -11.79 28.06 2.79
CA HIS A 66 -10.66 28.87 3.23
C HIS A 66 -9.42 28.52 2.41
N PRO A 67 -8.47 29.45 2.19
CA PRO A 67 -7.31 29.16 1.37
C PRO A 67 -6.39 28.14 2.04
N VAL A 68 -5.93 27.18 1.24
CA VAL A 68 -5.09 26.05 1.65
C VAL A 68 -3.75 26.13 0.93
N ILE A 69 -2.67 25.76 1.61
CA ILE A 69 -1.33 25.57 1.06
C ILE A 69 -1.11 24.06 0.95
N THR A 70 -0.61 23.60 -0.19
CA THR A 70 -0.38 22.19 -0.45
C THR A 70 1.03 21.90 -0.92
N GLU A 71 1.53 20.71 -0.59
CA GLU A 71 2.88 20.26 -0.97
C GLU A 71 2.93 18.74 -1.08
N SER A 72 3.65 18.23 -2.07
CA SER A 72 4.01 16.80 -2.11
C SER A 72 5.31 16.58 -1.34
N ILE A 73 5.25 15.88 -0.22
CA ILE A 73 6.38 15.68 0.69
C ILE A 73 6.82 14.22 0.75
N ALA A 74 8.07 13.98 1.11
CA ALA A 74 8.50 12.70 1.65
C ALA A 74 8.35 12.76 3.18
N TYR A 75 7.61 11.82 3.78
CA TYR A 75 7.35 11.80 5.21
C TYR A 75 8.10 10.70 5.96
N GLY A 76 8.75 9.78 5.23
CA GLY A 76 9.53 8.70 5.80
C GLY A 76 10.22 7.87 4.74
N GLU A 77 10.92 6.83 5.19
CA GLU A 77 11.60 5.85 4.35
C GLU A 77 11.31 4.44 4.90
N LEU A 78 11.03 3.50 4.01
CA LEU A 78 10.90 2.08 4.33
C LEU A 78 11.67 1.27 3.30
N ASP A 79 12.61 0.43 3.75
CA ASP A 79 13.44 -0.43 2.90
C ASP A 79 14.14 0.31 1.74
N GLY A 80 14.64 1.53 2.00
CA GLY A 80 15.29 2.36 0.98
C GLY A 80 14.32 3.06 0.02
N GLN A 81 13.01 2.95 0.24
CA GLN A 81 11.98 3.63 -0.55
C GLN A 81 11.39 4.80 0.24
N ASN A 82 11.37 5.98 -0.39
CA ASN A 82 10.72 7.16 0.18
C ASN A 82 9.20 6.97 0.21
N LEU A 83 8.62 7.12 1.39
CA LEU A 83 7.19 7.23 1.58
C LEU A 83 6.77 8.67 1.29
N ARG A 84 5.88 8.84 0.31
CA ARG A 84 5.45 10.17 -0.16
C ARG A 84 3.99 10.41 0.17
N GLY A 85 3.61 11.67 0.28
CA GLY A 85 2.23 12.05 0.51
C GLY A 85 1.96 13.49 0.09
N TYR A 86 0.68 13.83 0.08
CA TYR A 86 0.16 15.15 -0.20
C TYR A 86 -0.23 15.83 1.11
N LEU A 87 0.58 16.81 1.52
CA LEU A 87 0.36 17.64 2.69
C LEU A 87 -0.56 18.81 2.32
N SER A 88 -1.61 19.05 3.09
CA SER A 88 -2.47 20.24 2.97
C SER A 88 -2.62 20.93 4.32
N MET A 89 -2.50 22.25 4.32
CA MET A 89 -2.54 23.08 5.54
C MET A 89 -3.35 24.36 5.30
N PRO A 90 -4.15 24.82 6.27
CA PRO A 90 -4.81 26.11 6.16
C PRO A 90 -3.77 27.24 6.10
N SER A 91 -4.01 28.20 5.22
CA SER A 91 -3.14 29.36 5.06
C SER A 91 -3.24 30.32 6.24
N GLY A 92 -2.15 31.04 6.54
CA GLY A 92 -2.16 32.14 7.51
C GLY A 92 -2.38 31.74 8.97
N THR A 93 -2.35 30.44 9.29
CA THR A 93 -2.55 29.96 10.67
C THR A 93 -1.24 29.96 11.44
N THR A 94 -1.29 30.41 12.70
CA THR A 94 -0.12 30.45 13.60
C THR A 94 -0.36 29.57 14.81
N GLY A 95 0.55 28.64 15.09
CA GLY A 95 0.47 27.71 16.22
C GLY A 95 0.10 26.28 15.79
N PRO A 96 0.10 25.34 16.75
CA PRO A 96 -0.17 23.93 16.46
C PRO A 96 -1.63 23.70 16.08
N LEU A 97 -1.83 22.88 15.05
CA LEU A 97 -3.14 22.46 14.56
C LEU A 97 -3.32 20.94 14.72
N PRO A 98 -4.56 20.44 14.84
CA PRO A 98 -4.82 19.00 14.81
C PRO A 98 -4.42 18.40 13.46
N GLY A 99 -3.76 17.25 13.51
CA GLY A 99 -3.31 16.51 12.33
C GLY A 99 -4.26 15.36 11.96
N LEU A 100 -4.48 15.14 10.67
CA LEU A 100 -5.22 14.00 10.12
C LEU A 100 -4.39 13.26 9.07
N ILE A 101 -4.43 11.93 9.11
CA ILE A 101 -3.91 11.09 8.03
C ILE A 101 -5.08 10.67 7.14
N VAL A 102 -4.98 10.96 5.85
CA VAL A 102 -5.98 10.59 4.85
C VAL A 102 -5.43 9.40 4.07
N ILE A 103 -6.18 8.30 4.04
CA ILE A 103 -5.81 7.09 3.32
C ILE A 103 -6.68 7.01 2.08
N HIS A 104 -6.05 6.92 0.91
CA HIS A 104 -6.78 6.75 -0.34
C HIS A 104 -7.43 5.36 -0.43
N GLU A 105 -8.45 5.26 -1.26
CA GLU A 105 -9.08 3.98 -1.58
C GLU A 105 -8.29 3.20 -2.66
N TRP A 106 -8.85 2.09 -3.14
CA TRP A 106 -8.24 1.13 -4.07
C TRP A 106 -7.69 1.74 -5.38
N TRP A 107 -8.13 2.93 -5.80
CA TRP A 107 -7.65 3.68 -6.96
C TRP A 107 -6.30 4.38 -6.75
N GLY A 108 -5.86 4.62 -5.51
CA GLY A 108 -4.63 5.36 -5.23
C GLY A 108 -4.84 6.83 -4.89
N LEU A 109 -3.73 7.57 -4.71
CA LEU A 109 -3.76 9.00 -4.37
C LEU A 109 -4.16 9.89 -5.56
N ASN A 110 -5.44 9.81 -5.94
CA ASN A 110 -6.04 10.59 -7.02
C ASN A 110 -6.48 11.99 -6.56
N ASP A 111 -6.98 12.78 -7.51
CA ASP A 111 -7.38 14.17 -7.25
C ASP A 111 -8.63 14.27 -6.36
N ASN A 112 -9.49 13.25 -6.31
CA ASN A 112 -10.62 13.23 -5.38
C ASN A 112 -10.13 13.15 -3.93
N VAL A 113 -9.14 12.30 -3.66
CA VAL A 113 -8.55 12.16 -2.32
C VAL A 113 -7.78 13.42 -1.92
N LYS A 114 -7.01 14.02 -2.85
CA LYS A 114 -6.32 15.30 -2.59
C LYS A 114 -7.31 16.42 -2.28
N GLN A 115 -8.38 16.55 -3.07
CA GLN A 115 -9.41 17.56 -2.82
C GLN A 115 -10.17 17.33 -1.51
N ALA A 116 -10.40 16.07 -1.11
CA ALA A 116 -10.93 15.76 0.21
C ALA A 116 -9.98 16.20 1.34
N ALA A 117 -8.68 15.95 1.17
CA ALA A 117 -7.65 16.41 2.12
C ALA A 117 -7.57 17.93 2.23
N GLU A 118 -7.73 18.65 1.12
CA GLU A 118 -7.79 20.12 1.08
C GLU A 118 -9.05 20.67 1.76
N ARG A 119 -10.21 20.04 1.57
CA ARG A 119 -11.44 20.46 2.29
C ARG A 119 -11.29 20.32 3.79
N LEU A 120 -10.74 19.19 4.24
CA LEU A 120 -10.43 19.00 5.66
C LEU A 120 -9.42 20.05 6.14
N ALA A 121 -8.42 20.40 5.33
CA ALA A 121 -7.48 21.46 5.69
C ALA A 121 -8.14 22.84 5.81
N ALA A 122 -9.09 23.15 4.93
CA ALA A 122 -9.88 24.38 4.98
C ALA A 122 -10.80 24.46 6.22
N GLU A 123 -11.11 23.35 6.88
CA GLU A 123 -11.83 23.32 8.16
C GLU A 123 -10.90 23.49 9.40
N GLY A 124 -9.60 23.70 9.19
CA GLY A 124 -8.64 23.99 10.27
C GLY A 124 -7.73 22.82 10.68
N TYR A 125 -7.62 21.79 9.85
CA TYR A 125 -6.76 20.63 10.10
C TYR A 125 -5.47 20.66 9.27
N VAL A 126 -4.39 20.06 9.76
CA VAL A 126 -3.25 19.69 8.91
C VAL A 126 -3.51 18.28 8.40
N THR A 127 -3.56 18.08 7.09
CA THR A 127 -3.84 16.77 6.52
C THR A 127 -2.65 16.23 5.74
N LEU A 128 -2.32 14.96 5.93
CA LEU A 128 -1.36 14.23 5.12
C LEU A 128 -2.09 13.08 4.44
N ALA A 129 -2.35 13.22 3.14
CA ALA A 129 -2.83 12.11 2.33
C ALA A 129 -1.64 11.24 1.90
N VAL A 130 -1.57 10.02 2.43
CA VAL A 130 -0.43 9.12 2.18
C VAL A 130 -0.58 8.44 0.82
N ASP A 131 0.54 8.25 0.12
CA ASP A 131 0.60 7.51 -1.13
C ASP A 131 1.12 6.10 -0.86
N LEU A 132 0.21 5.13 -0.88
CA LEU A 132 0.52 3.72 -0.65
C LEU A 132 0.95 3.01 -1.93
N TYR A 133 0.79 3.64 -3.10
CA TYR A 133 1.06 3.01 -4.40
C TYR A 133 2.26 3.62 -5.14
N ASN A 134 3.08 4.42 -4.44
CA ASN A 134 4.30 5.05 -4.96
C ASN A 134 4.04 5.84 -6.26
N GLY A 135 2.95 6.62 -6.28
CA GLY A 135 2.58 7.54 -7.34
C GLY A 135 1.68 6.93 -8.39
N LYS A 136 1.31 5.65 -8.25
CA LYS A 136 0.40 4.99 -9.18
C LYS A 136 -1.05 5.27 -8.79
N VAL A 137 -1.84 5.60 -9.79
CA VAL A 137 -3.30 5.74 -9.70
C VAL A 137 -3.88 4.83 -10.77
N ALA A 138 -4.88 4.03 -10.40
CA ALA A 138 -5.56 3.14 -11.32
C ALA A 138 -6.71 3.89 -12.04
N GLU A 139 -6.91 3.57 -13.31
CA GLU A 139 -8.00 4.12 -14.12
C GLU A 139 -9.13 3.11 -14.35
N VAL A 140 -8.82 1.80 -14.24
CA VAL A 140 -9.78 0.71 -14.44
C VAL A 140 -9.72 -0.34 -13.31
N PRO A 141 -10.82 -1.04 -12.99
CA PRO A 141 -10.90 -1.93 -11.83
C PRO A 141 -9.80 -2.99 -11.75
N LYS A 142 -9.38 -3.50 -12.91
CA LYS A 142 -8.30 -4.48 -13.02
C LYS A 142 -6.96 -3.94 -12.49
N GLU A 143 -6.67 -2.67 -12.74
CA GLU A 143 -5.45 -2.03 -12.24
C GLU A 143 -5.52 -1.78 -10.74
N ALA A 144 -6.67 -1.32 -10.25
CA ALA A 144 -6.89 -1.10 -8.82
C ALA A 144 -6.72 -2.41 -8.02
N MET A 145 -7.26 -3.52 -8.55
CA MET A 145 -7.05 -4.85 -7.99
C MET A 145 -5.56 -5.23 -7.96
N GLN A 146 -4.80 -4.96 -9.02
CA GLN A 146 -3.35 -5.27 -9.06
C GLN A 146 -2.56 -4.44 -8.05
N LEU A 147 -2.88 -3.16 -7.89
CA LEU A 147 -2.24 -2.28 -6.91
C LEU A 147 -2.55 -2.75 -5.48
N SER A 148 -3.81 -3.08 -5.18
CA SER A 148 -4.25 -3.58 -3.88
C SER A 148 -3.58 -4.91 -3.50
N GLN A 149 -3.50 -5.86 -4.43
CA GLN A 149 -2.77 -7.11 -4.22
C GLN A 149 -1.28 -6.90 -3.92
N GLY A 150 -0.69 -5.83 -4.47
CA GLY A 150 0.69 -5.42 -4.16
C GLY A 150 0.89 -5.07 -2.68
N LEU A 151 -0.10 -4.43 -2.05
CA LEU A 151 -0.07 -4.08 -0.63
C LEU A 151 -0.36 -5.27 0.30
N MET A 152 -1.20 -6.21 -0.13
CA MET A 152 -1.62 -7.35 0.71
C MET A 152 -0.56 -8.43 0.85
N LYS A 153 0.53 -8.41 0.07
CA LYS A 153 1.65 -9.31 0.27
C LYS A 153 2.25 -9.04 1.65
N LYS A 154 2.00 -9.96 2.57
CA LYS A 154 2.46 -9.91 3.96
C LYS A 154 3.96 -9.56 3.98
N PRO A 155 4.38 -8.56 4.77
CA PRO A 155 5.81 -8.33 4.97
C PRO A 155 6.41 -9.58 5.61
N GLU A 156 7.39 -10.17 4.95
CA GLU A 156 8.17 -11.27 5.52
C GLU A 156 8.91 -10.74 6.76
N PRO A 157 8.91 -11.48 7.89
CA PRO A 157 9.64 -11.05 9.07
C PRO A 157 11.14 -11.03 8.76
N GLY A 158 11.77 -9.87 8.98
CA GLY A 158 13.22 -9.67 8.88
C GLY A 158 14.00 -10.27 10.04
#